data_AF-A0A4Q1A7V2-F1
#
_entry.id   AF-A0A4Q1A7V2-F1
#
_cell.length_a   1.000
_cell.length_b   1.000
_cell.length_c   1.000
_cell.angle_alpha   90.00
_cell.angle_beta   90.00
_cell.angle_gamma   90.00
#
_symmetry.space_group_name_H-M   'P 1'
#
loop_
_entity.id
_entity.type
_entity.pdbx_description
1 polymer ?
#
loop_
_entity_poly.entity_id
_entity_poly.type
_entity_poly.pdbx_seq_one_letter_code
_entity_poly.pdbx_strand_id
1 'polypeptide(L)'
;MKRLVSTSEASKILGISIQGVHYRIKKNQLEHIKKDGKILVYIDEIDQKYSEKLDDNLLLKLKDEQILILKKSLKYLKKMHQKEIKRLENSHKMAIDVFNSEIKLLQSAFNEMRTVYKNQIEYNQNEQKQNQSEFITLKEFFVILKKSSKSDEQIKDIIINSIKNGDKRFIYNKSTKKILIYKDDFKDLI
;
A
#
# COMPACT_ATOMS: atom_id res chain seq x y z
N MET A 1 -66.76 14.62 31.10
CA MET A 1 -66.11 14.78 32.43
C MET A 1 -64.84 13.90 32.49
N LYS A 2 -63.84 14.20 33.33
CA LYS A 2 -62.62 13.37 33.47
C LYS A 2 -62.92 12.16 34.37
N ARG A 3 -62.81 10.94 33.82
CA ARG A 3 -62.98 9.69 34.57
C ARG A 3 -61.63 9.19 35.08
N LEU A 4 -61.56 8.84 36.35
CA LEU A 4 -60.39 8.20 36.94
C LEU A 4 -60.47 6.68 36.73
N VAL A 5 -59.48 6.10 36.05
CA VAL A 5 -59.45 4.67 35.73
C VAL A 5 -58.08 4.04 36.05
N SER A 6 -58.05 2.72 36.17
CA SER A 6 -56.79 1.97 36.30
C SER A 6 -55.98 2.03 35.00
N THR A 7 -54.67 1.78 35.06
CA THR A 7 -53.81 1.72 33.85
C THR A 7 -54.25 0.64 32.85
N SER A 8 -54.83 -0.46 33.34
CA SER A 8 -55.37 -1.54 32.50
C SER A 8 -56.64 -1.10 31.76
N GLU A 9 -57.55 -0.42 32.44
CA GLU A 9 -58.73 0.16 31.81
C GLU A 9 -58.36 1.31 30.86
N ALA A 10 -57.37 2.12 31.23
CA ALA A 10 -56.83 3.17 30.39
C ALA A 10 -56.26 2.62 29.07
N SER A 11 -55.52 1.52 29.14
CA SER A 11 -55.00 0.82 27.97
C SER A 11 -56.11 0.39 27.02
N LYS A 12 -57.22 -0.14 27.56
CA LYS A 12 -58.38 -0.54 26.77
C LYS A 12 -59.10 0.63 26.13
N ILE A 13 -59.31 1.72 26.89
CA ILE A 13 -60.04 2.90 26.40
C ILE A 13 -59.22 3.64 25.34
N LEU A 14 -57.91 3.77 25.53
CA LEU A 14 -57.01 4.51 24.63
C LEU A 14 -56.50 3.67 23.45
N GLY A 15 -56.79 2.36 23.40
CA GLY A 15 -56.33 1.47 22.33
C GLY A 15 -54.79 1.31 22.25
N ILE A 16 -54.08 1.51 23.36
CA ILE A 16 -52.61 1.40 23.43
C ILE A 16 -52.19 0.34 24.44
N SER A 17 -50.97 -0.19 24.32
CA SER A 17 -50.44 -1.15 25.30
C SER A 17 -50.31 -0.52 26.70
N ILE A 18 -50.38 -1.35 27.74
CA ILE A 18 -50.21 -0.93 29.15
C ILE A 18 -48.86 -0.21 29.33
N GLN A 19 -47.80 -0.69 28.67
CA GLN A 19 -46.48 -0.05 28.65
C GLN A 19 -46.54 1.32 27.95
N GLY A 20 -47.31 1.45 26.88
CA GLY A 20 -47.59 2.72 26.21
C GLY A 20 -48.27 3.73 27.13
N VAL A 21 -49.22 3.28 27.97
CA VAL A 21 -49.85 4.12 29.00
C VAL A 21 -48.80 4.60 30.01
N HIS A 22 -47.97 3.69 30.55
CA HIS A 22 -46.89 4.05 31.47
C HIS A 22 -45.87 5.02 30.86
N TYR A 23 -45.55 4.85 29.57
CA TYR A 23 -44.67 5.76 28.84
C TYR A 23 -45.26 7.17 28.75
N ARG A 24 -46.55 7.29 28.40
CA ARG A 24 -47.25 8.58 28.32
C ARG A 24 -47.37 9.26 29.67
N ILE A 25 -47.61 8.50 30.75
CA ILE A 25 -47.56 8.99 32.13
C ILE A 25 -46.16 9.56 32.45
N LYS A 26 -45.09 8.81 32.12
CA LYS A 26 -43.70 9.23 32.37
C LYS A 26 -43.30 10.47 31.57
N LYS A 27 -43.91 10.68 30.41
CA LYS A 27 -43.71 11.86 29.54
C LYS A 27 -44.66 13.03 29.84
N ASN A 28 -45.42 12.95 30.93
CA ASN A 28 -46.42 13.96 31.34
C ASN A 28 -47.49 14.24 30.27
N GLN A 29 -47.77 13.26 29.41
CA GLN A 29 -48.81 13.33 28.37
C GLN A 29 -50.17 12.84 28.88
N LEU A 30 -50.21 12.19 30.05
CA LEU A 30 -51.42 11.75 30.73
C LEU A 30 -51.38 12.20 32.19
N GLU A 31 -52.45 12.85 32.64
CA GLU A 31 -52.64 13.20 34.04
C GLU A 31 -52.87 11.92 34.87
N HIS A 32 -52.14 11.81 35.99
CA HIS A 32 -52.20 10.63 36.84
C HIS A 32 -52.17 11.00 38.32
N ILE A 33 -52.69 10.11 39.15
CA ILE A 33 -52.64 10.20 40.61
C ILE A 33 -52.18 8.86 41.19
N LYS A 34 -51.33 8.92 42.22
CA LYS A 34 -50.92 7.75 43.00
C LYS A 34 -51.81 7.65 44.24
N LYS A 35 -52.60 6.58 44.32
CA LYS A 35 -53.38 6.22 45.52
C LYS A 35 -53.07 4.78 45.88
N ASP A 36 -52.75 4.52 47.15
CA ASP A 36 -52.49 3.17 47.69
C ASP A 36 -51.48 2.35 46.87
N GLY A 37 -50.38 2.99 46.45
CA GLY A 37 -49.33 2.35 45.64
C GLY A 37 -49.72 2.05 44.18
N LYS A 38 -50.95 2.35 43.76
CA LYS A 38 -51.43 2.17 42.38
C LYS A 38 -51.49 3.51 41.64
N ILE A 39 -51.20 3.48 40.34
CA ILE A 39 -51.29 4.63 39.46
C ILE A 39 -52.67 4.60 38.78
N LEU A 40 -53.44 5.67 38.97
CA LEU A 40 -54.72 5.89 38.30
C LEU A 40 -54.56 7.04 37.30
N VAL A 41 -55.23 6.93 36.16
CA VAL A 41 -55.09 7.85 35.01
C VAL A 41 -56.42 8.55 34.77
N TYR A 42 -56.38 9.86 34.54
CA TYR A 42 -57.54 10.63 34.12
C TYR A 42 -57.72 10.51 32.61
N ILE A 43 -58.94 10.15 32.17
CA ILE A 43 -59.29 10.02 30.76
C ILE A 43 -60.51 10.90 30.47
N ASP A 44 -60.46 11.63 29.35
CA ASP A 44 -61.55 12.44 28.85
C ASP A 44 -62.53 11.58 28.03
N GLU A 45 -63.83 11.90 28.08
CA GLU A 45 -64.87 11.23 27.27
C GLU A 45 -64.63 11.36 25.75
N ILE A 46 -63.83 12.35 25.32
CA ILE A 46 -63.44 12.54 23.93
C ILE A 46 -62.54 11.39 23.45
N ASP A 47 -61.72 10.83 24.35
CA ASP A 47 -60.83 9.72 24.02
C ASP A 47 -61.59 8.40 23.75
N GLN A 48 -62.85 8.30 24.19
CA GLN A 48 -63.71 7.16 23.90
C GLN A 48 -64.17 7.11 22.43
N LYS A 49 -64.19 8.26 21.72
CA LYS A 49 -64.62 8.31 20.31
C LYS A 49 -63.66 7.60 19.34
N TYR A 50 -62.39 7.42 19.72
CA TYR A 50 -61.42 6.68 18.89
C TYR A 50 -61.63 5.15 18.92
N SER A 51 -62.64 4.67 19.67
CA SER A 51 -63.08 3.27 19.71
C SER A 51 -64.16 2.94 18.65
N GLU A 52 -64.58 3.89 17.79
CA GLU A 52 -65.42 3.52 16.65
C GLU A 52 -64.59 2.62 15.72
N LYS A 53 -65.12 1.41 15.46
CA LYS A 53 -64.47 0.39 14.62
C LYS A 53 -64.11 1.03 13.28
N LEU A 54 -62.81 1.27 13.06
CA LEU A 54 -62.30 1.61 11.74
C LEU A 54 -62.74 0.51 10.78
N ASP A 55 -63.28 0.89 9.63
CA ASP A 55 -63.77 -0.06 8.64
C ASP A 55 -62.59 -0.96 8.20
N ASP A 56 -62.59 -2.22 8.65
CA ASP A 56 -61.43 -3.13 8.53
C ASP A 56 -60.99 -3.29 7.06
N ASN A 57 -61.93 -3.18 6.13
CA ASN A 57 -61.69 -3.20 4.69
C ASN A 57 -60.90 -1.99 4.19
N LEU A 58 -61.14 -0.79 4.75
CA LEU A 58 -60.38 0.41 4.40
C LEU A 58 -58.97 0.33 4.97
N LEU A 59 -58.82 -0.15 6.21
CA LEU A 59 -57.52 -0.40 6.82
C LEU A 59 -56.70 -1.40 6.01
N LEU A 60 -57.31 -2.50 5.56
CA LEU A 60 -56.64 -3.51 4.73
C LEU A 60 -56.14 -2.92 3.40
N LYS A 61 -56.97 -2.14 2.70
CA LYS A 61 -56.57 -1.45 1.46
C LYS A 61 -55.39 -0.51 1.66
N LEU A 62 -55.42 0.30 2.73
CA LEU A 62 -54.31 1.20 3.06
C LEU A 62 -53.02 0.43 3.38
N LYS A 63 -53.13 -0.73 4.03
CA LYS A 63 -51.98 -1.61 4.31
C LYS A 63 -51.42 -2.23 3.03
N ASP A 64 -52.27 -2.65 2.10
CA ASP A 64 -51.83 -3.18 0.80
C ASP A 64 -51.13 -2.12 -0.06
N GLU A 65 -51.63 -0.88 -0.07
CA GLU A 65 -50.97 0.24 -0.72
C GLU A 65 -49.60 0.54 -0.10
N GLN A 66 -49.50 0.54 1.23
CA GLN A 66 -48.23 0.67 1.94
C GLN A 66 -47.26 -0.43 1.51
N ILE A 67 -47.70 -1.70 1.53
CA ILE A 67 -46.87 -2.84 1.11
C ILE A 67 -46.40 -2.67 -0.35
N LEU A 68 -47.26 -2.19 -1.25
CA LEU A 68 -46.90 -1.95 -2.64
C LEU A 68 -45.82 -0.87 -2.79
N ILE A 69 -45.96 0.25 -2.07
CA ILE A 69 -44.96 1.33 -2.05
C ILE A 69 -43.64 0.81 -1.49
N LEU A 70 -43.68 0.07 -0.38
CA LEU A 70 -42.51 -0.55 0.24
C LEU A 70 -41.80 -1.49 -0.75
N LYS A 71 -42.54 -2.38 -1.45
CA LYS A 71 -41.96 -3.26 -2.47
C LYS A 71 -41.28 -2.49 -3.60
N LYS A 72 -41.90 -1.40 -4.09
CA LYS A 72 -41.31 -0.54 -5.13
C LYS A 72 -40.03 0.14 -4.63
N SER A 73 -40.05 0.69 -3.41
CA SER A 73 -38.89 1.34 -2.80
C SER A 73 -37.72 0.37 -2.60
N LEU A 74 -37.99 -0.85 -2.12
CA LEU A 74 -36.97 -1.90 -1.96
C LEU A 74 -36.35 -2.30 -3.30
N LYS A 75 -37.17 -2.47 -4.34
CA LYS A 75 -36.68 -2.78 -5.70
C LYS A 75 -35.78 -1.67 -6.25
N TYR A 76 -36.17 -0.41 -6.04
CA TYR A 76 -35.38 0.74 -6.43
C TYR A 76 -34.05 0.80 -5.68
N LEU A 77 -34.09 0.65 -4.35
CA LEU A 77 -32.92 0.67 -3.48
C LEU A 77 -31.92 -0.43 -3.86
N LYS A 78 -32.40 -1.65 -4.12
CA LYS A 78 -31.56 -2.76 -4.59
C LYS A 78 -30.86 -2.41 -5.92
N LYS A 79 -31.58 -1.82 -6.88
CA LYS A 79 -30.99 -1.39 -8.16
C LYS A 79 -29.94 -0.29 -7.96
N MET A 80 -30.20 0.66 -7.07
CA MET A 80 -29.26 1.74 -6.77
C MET A 80 -27.98 1.20 -6.13
N HIS A 81 -28.09 0.33 -5.12
CA HIS A 81 -26.92 -0.32 -4.53
C HIS A 81 -26.12 -1.13 -5.55
N GLN A 82 -26.78 -1.86 -6.45
CA GLN A 82 -26.08 -2.58 -7.51
C GLN A 82 -25.32 -1.66 -8.46
N LYS A 83 -25.88 -0.49 -8.81
CA LYS A 83 -25.17 0.51 -9.62
C LYS A 83 -24.00 1.12 -8.86
N GLU A 84 -24.17 1.39 -7.58
CA GLU A 84 -23.14 1.97 -6.74
C GLU A 84 -21.95 1.02 -6.56
N ILE A 85 -22.23 -0.26 -6.30
CA ILE A 85 -21.19 -1.30 -6.24
C ILE A 85 -20.40 -1.34 -7.55
N LYS A 86 -21.07 -1.37 -8.70
CA LYS A 86 -20.40 -1.36 -10.02
C LYS A 86 -19.56 -0.10 -10.24
N ARG A 87 -20.04 1.07 -9.79
CA ARG A 87 -19.31 2.33 -9.87
C ARG A 87 -18.01 2.26 -9.05
N LEU A 88 -18.10 1.75 -7.83
CA LEU A 88 -16.95 1.56 -6.95
C LEU A 88 -15.96 0.55 -7.54
N GLU A 89 -16.42 -0.60 -8.03
CA GLU A 89 -15.58 -1.61 -8.69
C GLU A 89 -14.80 -1.03 -9.87
N ASN A 90 -15.47 -0.26 -10.73
CA ASN A 90 -14.82 0.41 -11.86
C ASN A 90 -13.76 1.42 -11.39
N SER A 91 -14.09 2.24 -10.38
CA SER A 91 -13.15 3.20 -9.80
C SER A 91 -11.93 2.50 -9.20
N HIS A 92 -12.13 1.38 -8.49
CA HIS A 92 -11.05 0.57 -7.93
C HIS A 92 -10.16 -0.01 -9.02
N LYS A 93 -10.76 -0.52 -10.11
CA LYS A 93 -10.00 -1.04 -11.25
C LYS A 93 -9.11 0.04 -11.88
N MET A 94 -9.65 1.24 -12.10
CA MET A 94 -8.87 2.36 -12.63
C MET A 94 -7.69 2.74 -11.71
N ALA A 95 -7.91 2.76 -10.39
CA ALA A 95 -6.82 3.02 -9.44
C ALA A 95 -5.72 1.94 -9.52
N ILE A 96 -6.10 0.67 -9.63
CA ILE A 96 -5.15 -0.45 -9.82
C ILE A 96 -4.37 -0.29 -11.13
N ASP A 97 -5.03 0.09 -12.22
CA ASP A 97 -4.38 0.29 -13.52
C ASP A 97 -3.33 1.43 -13.46
N VAL A 98 -3.65 2.52 -12.76
CA VAL A 98 -2.69 3.62 -12.51
C VAL A 98 -1.52 3.14 -11.65
N PHE A 99 -1.76 2.44 -10.54
CA PHE A 99 -0.66 1.91 -9.73
C PHE A 99 0.23 0.94 -10.50
N ASN A 100 -0.35 0.09 -11.34
CA ASN A 100 0.42 -0.83 -12.18
C ASN A 100 1.28 -0.09 -13.21
N SER A 101 0.79 1.01 -13.78
CA SER A 101 1.57 1.82 -14.72
C SER A 101 2.71 2.56 -14.01
N GLU A 102 2.46 3.10 -12.82
CA GLU A 102 3.49 3.72 -11.97
C GLU A 102 4.57 2.71 -11.54
N ILE A 103 4.18 1.51 -11.13
CA ILE A 103 5.13 0.44 -10.77
C ILE A 103 6.01 0.09 -11.98
N LYS A 104 5.43 -0.05 -13.18
CA LYS A 104 6.19 -0.31 -14.41
C LYS A 104 7.16 0.82 -14.74
N LEU A 105 6.73 2.08 -14.57
CA LEU A 105 7.58 3.24 -14.79
C LEU A 105 8.76 3.24 -13.82
N LEU A 106 8.52 2.98 -12.53
CA LEU A 106 9.56 2.86 -11.52
C LEU A 106 10.54 1.72 -11.81
N GLN A 107 10.05 0.56 -12.25
CA GLN A 107 10.90 -0.55 -12.67
C GLN A 107 11.74 -0.19 -13.89
N SER A 108 11.16 0.50 -14.87
CA SER A 108 11.88 0.98 -16.06
C SER A 108 12.99 1.95 -15.67
N ALA A 109 12.67 2.98 -14.87
CA ALA A 109 13.63 3.96 -14.39
C ALA A 109 14.75 3.31 -13.56
N PHE A 110 14.41 2.34 -12.71
CA PHE A 110 15.39 1.59 -11.94
C PHE A 110 16.35 0.79 -12.84
N ASN A 111 15.83 0.09 -13.85
CA ASN A 111 16.65 -0.66 -14.78
C ASN A 111 17.56 0.25 -15.60
N GLU A 112 17.07 1.41 -16.02
CA GLU A 112 17.86 2.41 -16.74
C GLU A 112 18.96 3.00 -15.86
N MET A 113 18.66 3.37 -14.62
CA MET A 113 19.71 3.80 -13.67
C MET A 113 20.74 2.69 -13.47
N ARG A 114 20.29 1.45 -13.27
CA ARG A 114 21.17 0.30 -13.08
C ARG A 114 22.11 0.08 -14.28
N THR A 115 21.63 0.23 -15.52
CA THR A 115 22.48 0.10 -16.70
C THR A 115 23.48 1.24 -16.80
N VAL A 116 23.07 2.49 -16.55
CA VAL A 116 23.98 3.65 -16.51
C VAL A 116 25.08 3.45 -15.48
N TYR A 117 24.74 3.06 -14.25
CA TYR A 117 25.74 2.79 -13.20
C TYR A 117 26.69 1.67 -13.58
N LYS A 118 26.19 0.58 -14.19
CA LYS A 118 27.04 -0.53 -14.65
C LYS A 118 28.03 -0.06 -15.72
N ASN A 119 27.56 0.71 -16.70
CA ASN A 119 28.39 1.25 -17.77
C ASN A 119 29.49 2.18 -17.22
N GLN A 120 29.17 3.02 -16.23
CA GLN A 120 30.15 3.88 -15.56
C GLN A 120 31.25 3.06 -14.86
N ILE A 121 30.89 1.97 -14.17
CA ILE A 121 31.86 1.08 -13.52
C ILE A 121 32.78 0.42 -14.56
N GLU A 122 32.20 -0.09 -15.66
CA GLU A 122 32.97 -0.72 -16.74
C GLU A 122 33.91 0.27 -17.44
N TYR A 123 33.45 1.49 -17.71
CA TYR A 123 34.27 2.56 -18.28
C TYR A 123 35.48 2.90 -17.39
N ASN A 124 35.23 3.12 -16.09
CA ASN A 124 36.30 3.40 -15.12
C ASN A 124 37.31 2.24 -15.01
N GLN A 125 36.85 0.98 -15.08
CA GLN A 125 37.74 -0.18 -15.10
C GLN A 125 38.57 -0.27 -16.39
N ASN A 126 37.99 0.10 -17.54
CA ASN A 126 38.68 0.09 -18.83
C ASN A 126 39.73 1.21 -18.92
N GLU A 127 39.44 2.41 -18.41
CA GLU A 127 40.44 3.48 -18.28
C GLU A 127 41.60 3.06 -17.37
N GLN A 128 41.31 2.41 -16.24
CA GLN A 128 42.35 1.85 -15.37
C GLN A 128 43.20 0.77 -16.07
N LYS A 129 42.59 -0.10 -16.89
CA LYS A 129 43.31 -1.11 -17.68
C LYS A 129 44.16 -0.49 -18.80
N GLN A 130 43.71 0.59 -19.44
CA GLN A 130 44.51 1.31 -20.43
C GLN A 130 45.74 1.96 -19.77
N ASN A 131 45.60 2.55 -18.59
CA ASN A 131 46.74 3.09 -17.83
C ASN A 131 47.68 2.00 -17.30
N GLN A 132 47.18 0.78 -17.03
CA GLN A 132 48.04 -0.37 -16.70
C GLN A 132 48.88 -0.89 -17.86
N SER A 133 48.60 -0.48 -19.11
CA SER A 133 49.34 -0.96 -20.29
C SER A 133 50.78 -0.41 -20.41
N GLU A 134 51.15 0.59 -19.60
CA GLU A 134 52.51 1.12 -19.54
C GLU A 134 53.51 0.17 -18.86
N PHE A 135 53.05 -0.78 -18.05
CA PHE A 135 53.92 -1.67 -17.28
C PHE A 135 53.69 -3.13 -17.66
N ILE A 136 54.79 -3.88 -17.81
CA ILE A 136 54.76 -5.32 -18.06
C ILE A 136 54.90 -6.07 -16.73
N THR A 137 54.18 -7.19 -16.59
CA THR A 137 54.39 -8.07 -15.43
C THR A 137 55.72 -8.83 -15.52
N LEU A 138 56.33 -9.17 -14.38
CA LEU A 138 57.58 -9.95 -14.37
C LEU A 138 57.44 -11.25 -15.19
N LYS A 139 56.29 -11.92 -15.13
CA LYS A 139 56.06 -13.15 -15.90
C LYS A 139 56.12 -12.91 -17.41
N GLU A 140 55.49 -11.84 -17.90
CA GLU A 140 55.51 -11.47 -19.32
C GLU A 140 56.91 -11.06 -19.78
N PHE A 141 57.66 -10.32 -18.95
CA PHE A 141 59.06 -9.97 -19.22
C PHE A 141 59.95 -11.22 -19.35
N PHE A 142 59.80 -12.18 -18.44
CA PHE A 142 60.51 -13.46 -18.53
C PHE A 142 60.13 -14.25 -19.79
N VAL A 143 58.86 -14.23 -20.22
CA VAL A 143 58.45 -14.88 -21.47
C VAL A 143 59.08 -14.23 -22.69
N ILE A 144 59.22 -12.90 -22.72
CA ILE A 144 59.88 -12.17 -23.80
C ILE A 144 61.36 -12.58 -23.91
N LEU A 145 62.10 -12.61 -22.80
CA LEU A 145 63.52 -12.94 -22.79
C LEU A 145 63.82 -14.44 -22.94
N LYS A 146 62.89 -15.31 -22.53
CA LYS A 146 63.00 -16.76 -22.82
C LYS A 146 62.88 -17.07 -24.30
N LYS A 147 62.07 -16.29 -25.03
CA LYS A 147 61.97 -16.42 -26.50
C LYS A 147 63.27 -16.04 -27.22
N SER A 148 64.12 -15.22 -26.60
CA SER A 148 65.44 -14.85 -27.10
C SER A 148 66.58 -15.71 -26.53
N SER A 149 66.28 -16.92 -26.03
CA SER A 149 67.25 -17.93 -25.59
C SER A 149 68.07 -17.60 -24.32
N LYS A 150 67.61 -16.71 -23.44
CA LYS A 150 68.26 -16.42 -22.14
C LYS A 150 67.81 -17.39 -21.04
N SER A 151 68.73 -17.76 -20.14
CA SER A 151 68.39 -18.55 -18.94
C SER A 151 67.77 -17.69 -17.83
N ASP A 152 67.09 -18.32 -16.87
CA ASP A 152 66.45 -17.62 -15.75
C ASP A 152 67.44 -16.84 -14.86
N GLU A 153 68.71 -17.28 -14.79
CA GLU A 153 69.78 -16.58 -14.07
C GLU A 153 70.24 -15.33 -14.82
N GLN A 154 70.44 -15.44 -16.14
CA GLN A 154 70.81 -14.30 -16.98
C GLN A 154 69.74 -13.20 -16.96
N ILE A 155 68.46 -13.56 -16.95
CA ILE A 155 67.35 -12.60 -16.87
C ILE A 155 67.40 -11.83 -15.53
N LYS A 156 67.71 -12.50 -14.42
CA LYS A 156 67.87 -11.84 -13.12
C LYS A 156 69.07 -10.91 -13.09
N ASP A 157 70.20 -11.33 -13.66
CA ASP A 157 71.40 -10.49 -13.76
C ASP A 157 71.16 -9.25 -14.61
N ILE A 158 70.42 -9.39 -15.72
CA ILE A 158 70.02 -8.26 -16.57
C ILE A 158 69.18 -7.25 -15.78
N ILE A 159 68.18 -7.72 -15.01
CA ILE A 159 67.35 -6.84 -14.18
C ILE A 159 68.18 -6.13 -13.09
N ILE A 160 69.12 -6.84 -12.45
CA ILE A 160 69.95 -6.25 -11.40
C ILE A 160 70.93 -5.21 -11.99
N ASN A 161 71.52 -5.53 -13.15
CA ASN A 161 72.46 -4.64 -13.83
C ASN A 161 71.75 -3.41 -14.41
N SER A 162 70.55 -3.56 -14.97
CA SER A 162 69.76 -2.43 -15.47
C SER A 162 69.34 -1.47 -14.36
N ILE A 163 68.97 -1.99 -13.18
CA ILE A 163 68.68 -1.17 -11.99
C ILE A 163 69.95 -0.45 -11.49
N LYS A 164 71.10 -1.12 -11.47
CA LYS A 164 72.39 -0.51 -11.05
C LYS A 164 72.87 0.57 -12.02
N ASN A 165 72.67 0.36 -13.31
CA ASN A 165 73.05 1.29 -14.36
C ASN A 165 72.07 2.48 -14.48
N GLY A 166 70.97 2.47 -13.72
CA GLY A 166 70.00 3.57 -13.70
C GLY A 166 69.10 3.62 -14.93
N ASP A 167 68.84 2.48 -15.58
CA ASP A 167 67.95 2.43 -16.73
C ASP A 167 66.52 2.82 -16.34
N LYS A 168 65.96 3.80 -17.06
CA LYS A 168 64.62 4.35 -16.80
C LYS A 168 63.52 3.31 -17.00
N ARG A 169 63.81 2.22 -17.72
CA ARG A 169 62.90 1.09 -17.97
C ARG A 169 62.62 0.24 -16.73
N PHE A 170 63.51 0.26 -15.73
CA PHE A 170 63.38 -0.55 -14.50
C PHE A 170 63.36 0.35 -13.27
N ILE A 171 62.17 0.51 -12.66
CA ILE A 171 62.03 1.27 -11.42
C ILE A 171 62.04 0.30 -10.24
N TYR A 172 63.04 0.44 -9.37
CA TYR A 172 63.10 -0.25 -8.09
C TYR A 172 62.74 0.68 -6.94
N ASN A 173 61.70 0.33 -6.19
CA ASN A 173 61.35 1.04 -4.98
C ASN A 173 62.02 0.40 -3.76
N LYS A 174 62.98 1.10 -3.14
CA LYS A 174 63.76 0.62 -1.99
C LYS A 174 62.93 0.33 -0.74
N SER A 175 61.81 1.05 -0.52
CA SER A 175 60.99 0.88 0.68
C SER A 175 60.05 -0.33 0.58
N THR A 176 59.49 -0.58 -0.61
CA THR A 176 58.54 -1.69 -0.83
C THR A 176 59.19 -2.94 -1.42
N LYS A 177 60.48 -2.87 -1.79
CA LYS A 177 61.23 -3.91 -2.52
C LYS A 177 60.56 -4.37 -3.82
N LYS A 178 59.71 -3.55 -4.42
CA LYS A 178 58.98 -3.87 -5.67
C LYS A 178 59.75 -3.36 -6.88
N ILE A 179 59.72 -4.14 -7.96
CA ILE A 179 60.26 -3.81 -9.29
C ILE A 179 59.09 -3.54 -10.21
N LEU A 180 59.11 -2.41 -10.90
CA LEU A 180 58.20 -2.06 -11.99
C LEU A 180 59.00 -2.00 -13.29
N ILE A 181 58.48 -2.65 -14.34
CA ILE A 181 59.13 -2.71 -15.65
C ILE A 181 58.23 -2.00 -16.65
N TYR A 182 58.74 -0.96 -17.31
CA TYR A 182 58.02 -0.27 -18.37
C TYR A 182 57.91 -1.13 -19.64
N LYS A 183 56.82 -0.99 -20.36
CA LYS A 183 56.60 -1.63 -21.66
C LYS A 183 57.34 -0.84 -22.75
N ASP A 184 58.56 -1.27 -23.06
CA ASP A 184 59.40 -0.67 -24.10
C ASP A 184 60.08 -1.76 -24.94
N ASP A 185 60.73 -1.39 -26.05
CA ASP A 185 61.45 -2.32 -26.92
C ASP A 185 62.71 -2.85 -26.22
N PHE A 186 62.69 -4.12 -25.77
CA PHE A 186 63.81 -4.79 -25.10
C PHE A 186 64.82 -5.43 -26.06
N LYS A 187 64.88 -4.99 -27.32
CA LYS A 187 65.79 -5.56 -28.33
C LYS A 187 67.26 -5.45 -27.91
N ASP A 188 67.62 -4.43 -27.14
CA ASP A 188 68.98 -4.22 -26.64
C ASP A 188 69.40 -5.21 -25.54
N LEU A 189 68.45 -5.94 -24.95
CA LEU A 189 68.68 -6.93 -23.88
C LEU A 189 68.66 -8.38 -24.40
N ILE A 190 68.40 -8.57 -25.70
CA ILE A 190 68.49 -9.82 -26.45
C ILE A 190 69.96 -10.10 -26.77
#